data_AF-A0A3M1HAJ1-F1
#
_entry.id   AF-A0A3M1HAJ1-F1
#
_cell.length_a   1.000
_cell.length_b   1.000
_cell.length_c   1.000
_cell.angle_alpha   90.00
_cell.angle_beta   90.00
_cell.angle_gamma   90.00
#
_symmetry.space_group_name_H-M   'P 1'
#
loop_
_entity.id
_entity.type
_entity.pdbx_description
1 polymer ?
#
loop_
_entity_poly.entity_id
_entity_poly.type
_entity_poly.pdbx_seq_one_letter_code
_entity_poly.pdbx_strand_id
1 'polypeptide(L)'
;MNIPQSYLDDLCAFIERKHPSKEDIAKEKVRLCKEHNLKRIPTDIQILLHLPFEKAKQLRSFLQTKPIRTASGVVPIALMTRPERCPHGVCTYCPGGPGSVFGDVPQSYTGKEPSTMRSIRGNYDPYLIVINRIEQFIVLGHEFDKCDVIIQGGTFCALDKAYQEEFVTLIFKAMNDFSKLFFEGDSFDYAYFKDFFEVFGELGDENRKQRIHNRLRALKHINCEQYSREELKKIVAQELQGEESPLSLEREHQRNEHAKIKCIGLTIETKPDWGLLVHGLEMLKLGCTRIELGVQTVYDEVLRKTNRGHTLEDTKKSIQILKDLAFKLNFHMMLGLPGVTREKDIASLKEIFENPSYRPDMLKIYPCLVMPGTALYAQYKNGIFTPLTTDEAADIIVESFKFIPEYCRVMRVNRDIPTYRTEAGVDRTNLRQYVDELAKKRGITSRDIRAREITNYKGSVGTPEIKVLEYEASGGVDFFISAEYDDYLLGFVRMRFPSQELTKEITPCSALIRELHVYGPAVGVGKQERDKVQHKGIGKLLMKKAEDIARKRGKKKMLVISGVGVRGYYKQKLGYVQDGPYVSKAL
;
A
#
# COMPACT_ATOMS: atom_id res chain seq x y z
N MET A 1 -19.81 19.13 17.14
CA MET A 1 -20.83 20.03 16.54
C MET A 1 -22.16 19.35 16.75
N ASN A 2 -23.12 20.02 17.39
CA ASN A 2 -24.45 19.43 17.60
C ASN A 2 -25.28 19.63 16.33
N ILE A 3 -25.69 18.53 15.67
CA ILE A 3 -26.55 18.57 14.48
C ILE A 3 -27.97 18.19 14.93
N PRO A 4 -28.98 19.05 14.74
CA PRO A 4 -30.36 18.73 15.08
C PRO A 4 -30.85 17.46 14.37
N GLN A 5 -31.59 16.62 15.08
CA GLN A 5 -32.19 15.41 14.49
C GLN A 5 -33.12 15.76 13.31
N SER A 6 -33.86 16.87 13.42
CA SER A 6 -34.72 17.40 12.36
C SER A 6 -33.97 17.67 11.05
N TYR A 7 -32.76 18.26 11.13
CA TYR A 7 -31.91 18.48 9.95
C TYR A 7 -31.51 17.16 9.28
N LEU A 8 -31.17 16.14 10.10
CA LEU A 8 -30.77 14.83 9.59
C LEU A 8 -31.94 14.13 8.92
N ASP A 9 -33.12 14.16 9.54
CA ASP A 9 -34.33 13.53 9.03
C ASP A 9 -34.76 14.13 7.68
N ASP A 10 -34.74 15.47 7.57
CA ASP A 10 -35.08 16.18 6.33
C ASP A 10 -34.11 15.84 5.19
N LEU A 11 -32.80 15.85 5.48
CA LEU A 11 -31.78 15.52 4.49
C LEU A 11 -31.88 14.05 4.06
N CYS A 12 -32.09 13.14 5.01
CA CYS A 12 -32.33 11.73 4.71
C CYS A 12 -33.54 11.54 3.80
N ALA A 13 -34.68 12.16 4.13
CA ALA A 13 -35.88 12.07 3.34
C ALA A 13 -35.68 12.62 1.91
N PHE A 14 -34.91 13.70 1.75
CA PHE A 14 -34.55 14.23 0.45
C PHE A 14 -33.74 13.24 -0.39
N ILE A 15 -32.69 12.64 0.20
CA ILE A 15 -31.81 11.71 -0.52
C ILE A 15 -32.58 10.46 -0.95
N GLU A 16 -33.42 9.91 -0.06
CA GLU A 16 -34.18 8.70 -0.33
C GLU A 16 -35.27 8.89 -1.38
N ARG A 17 -35.93 10.05 -1.41
CA ARG A 17 -36.99 10.31 -2.39
C ARG A 17 -36.45 10.61 -3.78
N LYS A 18 -35.33 11.33 -3.88
CA LYS A 18 -34.88 11.91 -5.15
C LYS A 18 -33.67 11.22 -5.77
N HIS A 19 -32.97 10.36 -5.03
CA HIS A 19 -31.66 9.83 -5.44
C HIS A 19 -30.74 10.89 -6.07
N PRO A 20 -30.52 12.01 -5.37
CA PRO A 20 -29.92 13.23 -5.91
C PRO A 20 -28.44 13.06 -6.27
N SER A 21 -27.94 13.94 -7.15
CA SER A 21 -26.50 14.04 -7.40
C SER A 21 -25.78 14.66 -6.19
N LYS A 22 -24.45 14.56 -6.13
CA LYS A 22 -23.66 15.23 -5.07
C LYS A 22 -23.84 16.74 -5.03
N GLU A 23 -24.06 17.35 -6.19
CA GLU A 23 -24.28 18.80 -6.29
C GLU A 23 -25.64 19.18 -5.68
N ASP A 24 -26.67 18.37 -5.94
CA ASP A 24 -28.00 18.56 -5.36
C ASP A 24 -27.99 18.39 -3.84
N ILE A 25 -27.25 17.40 -3.32
CA ILE A 25 -27.05 17.22 -1.89
C ILE A 25 -26.35 18.44 -1.28
N ALA A 26 -25.33 18.99 -1.95
CA ALA A 26 -24.65 20.19 -1.48
C ALA A 26 -25.59 21.40 -1.39
N LYS A 27 -26.44 21.60 -2.42
CA LYS A 27 -27.47 22.66 -2.43
C LYS A 27 -28.48 22.46 -1.30
N GLU A 28 -28.95 21.24 -1.10
CA GLU A 28 -29.93 20.93 -0.07
C GLU A 28 -29.37 21.14 1.35
N LYS A 29 -28.12 20.73 1.58
CA LYS A 29 -27.43 20.99 2.86
C LYS A 29 -27.35 22.49 3.17
N VAL A 30 -27.11 23.34 2.17
CA VAL A 30 -27.12 24.81 2.34
C VAL A 30 -28.52 25.30 2.71
N ARG A 31 -29.56 24.79 2.04
CA ARG A 31 -30.97 25.15 2.31
C ARG A 31 -31.37 24.78 3.74
N LEU A 32 -31.16 23.52 4.13
CA LEU A 32 -31.48 23.01 5.46
C LEU A 32 -30.63 23.66 6.56
N CYS A 33 -29.38 24.04 6.27
CA CYS A 33 -28.53 24.75 7.22
C CYS A 33 -29.13 26.12 7.61
N LYS A 34 -29.77 26.82 6.66
CA LYS A 34 -30.48 28.09 6.93
C LYS A 34 -31.78 27.84 7.69
N GLU A 35 -32.57 26.85 7.27
CA GLU A 35 -33.85 26.50 7.89
C GLU A 35 -33.72 26.10 9.36
N HIS A 36 -32.70 25.30 9.68
CA HIS A 36 -32.42 24.81 11.03
C HIS A 36 -31.44 25.69 11.83
N ASN A 37 -31.12 26.90 11.35
CA ASN A 37 -30.26 27.89 12.01
C ASN A 37 -28.87 27.36 12.45
N LEU A 38 -28.25 26.51 11.62
CA LEU A 38 -26.93 25.95 11.87
C LEU A 38 -25.83 26.99 11.56
N LYS A 39 -24.89 27.18 12.50
CA LYS A 39 -23.76 28.12 12.32
C LYS A 39 -22.82 27.76 11.17
N ARG A 40 -22.77 26.49 10.79
CA ARG A 40 -21.86 25.96 9.77
C ARG A 40 -22.50 24.74 9.12
N ILE A 41 -22.32 24.58 7.82
CA ILE A 41 -22.88 23.45 7.06
C ILE A 41 -22.17 22.16 7.53
N PRO A 42 -22.90 21.14 8.01
CA PRO A 42 -22.31 19.87 8.38
C PRO A 42 -21.59 19.20 7.19
N THR A 43 -20.41 18.65 7.41
CA THR A 43 -19.72 17.82 6.40
C THR A 43 -20.43 16.48 6.21
N ASP A 44 -20.24 15.81 5.07
CA ASP A 44 -20.89 14.51 4.83
C ASP A 44 -20.47 13.45 5.85
N ILE A 45 -19.21 13.52 6.30
CA ILE A 45 -18.66 12.70 7.39
C ILE A 45 -19.43 12.94 8.68
N GLN A 46 -19.62 14.21 9.06
CA GLN A 46 -20.38 14.54 10.26
C GLN A 46 -21.82 14.04 10.16
N ILE A 47 -22.47 14.17 9.01
CA ILE A 47 -23.82 13.63 8.80
C ILE A 47 -23.81 12.11 8.99
N LEU A 48 -22.94 11.37 8.29
CA LEU A 48 -22.84 9.91 8.41
C LEU A 48 -22.58 9.45 9.85
N LEU A 49 -21.76 10.18 10.60
CA LEU A 49 -21.47 9.86 12.00
C LEU A 49 -22.67 10.08 12.93
N HIS A 50 -23.55 11.05 12.67
CA HIS A 50 -24.72 11.30 13.50
C HIS A 50 -25.91 10.40 13.15
N LEU A 51 -25.92 9.78 11.97
CA LEU A 51 -26.98 8.87 11.57
C LEU A 51 -26.91 7.52 12.32
N PRO A 52 -28.08 6.87 12.55
CA PRO A 52 -28.15 5.46 12.94
C PRO A 52 -27.42 4.58 11.92
N PHE A 53 -26.84 3.46 12.37
CA PHE A 53 -25.98 2.62 11.54
C PHE A 53 -26.63 2.18 10.22
N GLU A 54 -27.86 1.64 10.27
CA GLU A 54 -28.56 1.19 9.07
C GLU A 54 -28.83 2.33 8.08
N LYS A 55 -29.17 3.51 8.58
CA LYS A 55 -29.40 4.70 7.75
C LYS A 55 -28.09 5.21 7.13
N ALA A 56 -27.02 5.25 7.92
CA ALA A 56 -25.69 5.63 7.45
C ALA A 56 -25.21 4.67 6.34
N LYS A 57 -25.45 3.35 6.50
CA LYS A 57 -25.12 2.32 5.52
C LYS A 57 -25.89 2.51 4.20
N GLN A 58 -27.19 2.80 4.27
CA GLN A 58 -28.03 3.05 3.09
C GLN A 58 -27.61 4.31 2.33
N LEU A 59 -27.32 5.41 3.03
CA LEU A 59 -27.01 6.70 2.43
C LEU A 59 -25.52 6.89 2.09
N ARG A 60 -24.71 5.89 2.38
CA ARG A 60 -23.25 5.94 2.24
C ARG A 60 -22.79 6.25 0.83
N SER A 61 -23.38 5.64 -0.18
CA SER A 61 -23.02 5.87 -1.59
C SER A 61 -23.19 7.34 -2.02
N PHE A 62 -24.11 8.05 -1.37
CA PHE A 62 -24.40 9.47 -1.62
C PHE A 62 -23.47 10.40 -0.83
N LEU A 63 -23.22 10.07 0.45
CA LEU A 63 -22.51 10.91 1.41
C LEU A 63 -21.01 10.58 1.57
N GLN A 64 -20.50 9.54 0.90
CA GLN A 64 -19.07 9.23 0.97
C GLN A 64 -18.25 10.29 0.23
N THR A 65 -17.38 11.01 0.94
CA THR A 65 -16.60 12.14 0.36
C THR A 65 -15.72 11.71 -0.81
N LYS A 66 -15.00 10.57 -0.69
CA LYS A 66 -14.24 9.95 -1.79
C LYS A 66 -14.28 8.42 -1.64
N PRO A 67 -14.50 7.64 -2.73
CA PRO A 67 -14.35 6.19 -2.67
C PRO A 67 -12.88 5.80 -2.46
N ILE A 68 -12.63 4.59 -1.96
CA ILE A 68 -11.27 4.03 -1.94
C ILE A 68 -10.81 3.94 -3.39
N ARG A 69 -9.66 4.55 -3.70
CA ARG A 69 -9.10 4.61 -5.07
C ARG A 69 -8.54 3.26 -5.58
N THR A 70 -8.75 2.15 -4.88
CA THR A 70 -8.19 0.85 -5.24
C THR A 70 -9.25 -0.03 -5.89
N ALA A 71 -8.99 -0.47 -7.13
CA ALA A 71 -9.86 -1.37 -7.88
C ALA A 71 -10.11 -2.73 -7.19
N SER A 72 -9.23 -3.11 -6.25
CA SER A 72 -9.25 -4.39 -5.54
C SER A 72 -9.93 -4.33 -4.16
N GLY A 73 -10.39 -3.15 -3.70
CA GLY A 73 -10.95 -2.98 -2.35
C GLY A 73 -9.92 -3.11 -1.21
N VAL A 74 -8.63 -3.12 -1.54
CA VAL A 74 -7.52 -3.23 -0.58
C VAL A 74 -7.10 -1.83 -0.11
N VAL A 75 -6.95 -1.67 1.20
CA VAL A 75 -6.65 -0.38 1.81
C VAL A 75 -5.17 -0.27 2.18
N PRO A 76 -4.43 0.74 1.67
CA PRO A 76 -3.03 0.93 2.04
C PRO A 76 -2.89 1.62 3.41
N ILE A 77 -2.10 1.02 4.29
CA ILE A 77 -1.69 1.57 5.58
C ILE A 77 -0.19 1.81 5.53
N ALA A 78 0.21 3.06 5.27
CA ALA A 78 1.61 3.46 5.21
C ALA A 78 2.08 4.00 6.56
N LEU A 79 3.19 3.43 7.06
CA LEU A 79 3.85 3.78 8.31
C LEU A 79 5.31 4.18 8.05
N MET A 80 5.87 4.95 8.95
CA MET A 80 7.30 5.23 9.04
C MET A 80 7.83 4.79 10.39
N THR A 81 9.06 4.30 10.39
CA THR A 81 9.81 3.95 11.60
C THR A 81 10.34 5.22 12.26
N ARG A 82 10.87 5.07 13.49
CA ARG A 82 11.58 6.16 14.15
C ARG A 82 12.71 6.71 13.25
N PRO A 83 12.95 8.04 13.24
CA PRO A 83 14.05 8.63 12.51
C PRO A 83 15.37 8.03 12.97
N GLU A 84 16.15 7.52 12.03
CA GLU A 84 17.47 6.94 12.27
C GLU A 84 18.37 7.33 11.10
N ARG A 85 19.67 7.55 11.37
CA ARG A 85 20.61 7.92 10.32
C ARG A 85 20.90 6.72 9.43
N CYS A 86 21.06 6.96 8.14
CA CYS A 86 21.59 5.94 7.24
C CYS A 86 23.05 5.62 7.60
N PRO A 87 23.43 4.32 7.72
CA PRO A 87 24.82 3.91 8.00
C PRO A 87 25.88 4.48 7.05
N HIS A 88 25.61 4.53 5.74
CA HIS A 88 26.53 5.10 4.73
C HIS A 88 26.61 6.64 4.70
N GLY A 89 25.86 7.35 5.56
CA GLY A 89 25.71 8.81 5.51
C GLY A 89 24.51 9.27 4.68
N VAL A 90 24.57 10.50 4.17
CA VAL A 90 23.45 11.19 3.51
C VAL A 90 23.66 11.23 1.99
N CYS A 91 22.65 10.81 1.22
CA CYS A 91 22.69 10.93 -0.24
C CYS A 91 22.50 12.39 -0.67
N THR A 92 23.10 12.79 -1.79
CA THR A 92 23.17 14.19 -2.25
C THR A 92 21.81 14.90 -2.35
N TYR A 93 20.76 14.16 -2.74
CA TYR A 93 19.40 14.68 -2.97
C TYR A 93 18.42 14.38 -1.82
N CYS A 94 18.88 13.77 -0.73
CA CYS A 94 18.02 13.27 0.33
C CYS A 94 17.73 14.37 1.37
N PRO A 95 16.47 14.85 1.54
CA PRO A 95 16.19 16.02 2.37
C PRO A 95 16.18 15.76 3.88
N GLY A 96 15.51 14.68 4.30
CA GLY A 96 15.20 14.41 5.70
C GLY A 96 16.30 13.66 6.44
N GLY A 97 15.94 13.17 7.63
CA GLY A 97 16.83 12.46 8.55
C GLY A 97 17.02 13.23 9.86
N PRO A 98 17.52 12.56 10.92
CA PRO A 98 17.81 13.22 12.20
C PRO A 98 18.74 14.43 12.04
N GLY A 99 18.34 15.57 12.60
CA GLY A 99 19.08 16.84 12.51
C GLY A 99 19.02 17.55 11.15
N SER A 100 18.09 17.19 10.26
CA SER A 100 17.90 17.90 8.99
C SER A 100 17.28 19.29 9.18
N VAL A 101 17.22 20.10 8.11
CA VAL A 101 16.49 21.38 8.10
C VAL A 101 14.98 21.23 8.36
N PHE A 102 14.46 20.00 8.30
CA PHE A 102 13.08 19.67 8.61
C PHE A 102 12.90 19.07 10.01
N GLY A 103 13.95 19.07 10.84
CA GLY A 103 13.98 18.45 12.17
C GLY A 103 14.23 16.94 12.11
N ASP A 104 13.87 16.24 13.18
CA ASP A 104 14.01 14.79 13.30
C ASP A 104 12.86 14.07 12.60
N VAL A 105 13.01 13.95 11.29
CA VAL A 105 12.05 13.28 10.40
C VAL A 105 12.70 12.05 9.74
N PRO A 106 11.90 11.06 9.31
CA PRO A 106 12.42 9.88 8.62
C PRO A 106 13.24 10.26 7.38
N GLN A 107 14.23 9.42 7.07
CA GLN A 107 15.14 9.65 5.95
C GLN A 107 14.35 9.88 4.65
N SER A 108 14.78 10.87 3.87
CA SER A 108 14.18 11.27 2.60
C SER A 108 12.88 12.09 2.71
N TYR A 109 12.24 12.23 3.87
CA TYR A 109 10.94 12.94 4.01
C TYR A 109 11.09 14.32 4.64
N THR A 110 10.07 15.17 4.53
CA THR A 110 10.08 16.55 5.06
C THR A 110 9.23 16.73 6.32
N GLY A 111 8.56 15.69 6.80
CA GLY A 111 7.66 15.77 7.97
C GLY A 111 6.26 16.28 7.67
N LYS A 112 5.93 16.58 6.40
CA LYS A 112 4.64 17.16 6.00
C LYS A 112 3.85 16.28 5.05
N GLU A 113 4.43 15.16 4.65
CA GLU A 113 3.74 14.12 3.91
C GLU A 113 2.69 13.45 4.82
N PRO A 114 1.53 13.03 4.29
CA PRO A 114 0.46 12.49 5.12
C PRO A 114 0.85 11.28 5.98
N SER A 115 1.71 10.40 5.49
CA SER A 115 2.23 9.27 6.29
C SER A 115 3.19 9.75 7.37
N THR A 116 4.11 10.67 7.06
CA THR A 116 5.05 11.21 8.04
C THR A 116 4.34 11.97 9.16
N MET A 117 3.36 12.83 8.84
CA MET A 117 2.59 13.56 9.85
C MET A 117 1.83 12.60 10.80
N ARG A 118 1.29 11.50 10.27
CA ARG A 118 0.66 10.46 11.10
C ARG A 118 1.67 9.77 12.00
N SER A 119 2.84 9.41 11.47
CA SER A 119 3.90 8.79 12.26
C SER A 119 4.42 9.71 13.37
N ILE A 120 4.63 11.00 13.09
CA ILE A 120 5.02 11.99 14.10
C ILE A 120 3.94 12.09 15.20
N ARG A 121 2.66 12.18 14.83
CA ARG A 121 1.56 12.25 15.80
C ARG A 121 1.45 10.99 16.66
N GLY A 122 1.72 9.83 16.09
CA GLY A 122 1.76 8.56 16.81
C GLY A 122 3.08 8.30 17.54
N ASN A 123 4.00 9.29 17.60
CA ASN A 123 5.35 9.14 18.13
C ASN A 123 6.10 7.89 17.61
N TYR A 124 5.89 7.58 16.33
CA TYR A 124 6.43 6.40 15.66
C TYR A 124 6.04 5.04 16.29
N ASP A 125 4.99 5.02 17.12
CA ASP A 125 4.40 3.79 17.66
C ASP A 125 3.52 3.12 16.58
N PRO A 126 3.93 1.95 16.05
CA PRO A 126 3.19 1.28 14.99
C PRO A 126 1.76 0.92 15.42
N TYR A 127 1.54 0.57 16.68
CA TYR A 127 0.21 0.18 17.17
C TYR A 127 -0.76 1.35 17.04
N LEU A 128 -0.36 2.53 17.57
CA LEU A 128 -1.17 3.74 17.53
C LEU A 128 -1.41 4.22 16.08
N ILE A 129 -0.38 4.15 15.24
CA ILE A 129 -0.48 4.57 13.82
C ILE A 129 -1.49 3.69 13.07
N VAL A 130 -1.45 2.37 13.25
CA VAL A 130 -2.39 1.44 12.61
C VAL A 130 -3.82 1.70 13.09
N ILE A 131 -4.05 1.76 14.42
CA ILE A 131 -5.38 1.98 14.97
C ILE A 131 -5.96 3.31 14.46
N ASN A 132 -5.19 4.39 14.55
CA ASN A 132 -5.65 5.70 14.08
C ASN A 132 -5.92 5.72 12.56
N ARG A 133 -5.16 4.95 11.77
CA ARG A 133 -5.41 4.84 10.34
C ARG A 133 -6.68 4.05 10.04
N ILE A 134 -6.95 2.98 10.77
CA ILE A 134 -8.20 2.20 10.68
C ILE A 134 -9.40 3.06 11.09
N GLU A 135 -9.31 3.73 12.23
CA GLU A 135 -10.29 4.71 12.72
C GLU A 135 -10.62 5.75 11.65
N GLN A 136 -9.58 6.37 11.06
CA GLN A 136 -9.76 7.37 10.01
C GLN A 136 -10.55 6.81 8.82
N PHE A 137 -10.27 5.57 8.38
CA PHE A 137 -11.01 4.99 7.26
C PHE A 137 -12.49 4.78 7.61
N ILE A 138 -12.79 4.29 8.81
CA ILE A 138 -14.17 4.06 9.26
C ILE A 138 -14.93 5.39 9.37
N VAL A 139 -14.31 6.42 9.95
CA VAL A 139 -14.87 7.78 10.04
C VAL A 139 -15.16 8.37 8.65
N LEU A 140 -14.31 8.11 7.66
CA LEU A 140 -14.53 8.53 6.28
C LEU A 140 -15.62 7.70 5.55
N GLY A 141 -16.26 6.76 6.23
CA GLY A 141 -17.26 5.88 5.66
C GLY A 141 -16.62 4.88 4.69
N HIS A 142 -15.46 4.32 5.02
CA HIS A 142 -14.87 3.19 4.31
C HIS A 142 -15.13 1.88 5.05
N GLU A 143 -15.49 0.84 4.30
CA GLU A 143 -15.66 -0.53 4.77
C GLU A 143 -14.58 -1.31 4.06
N PHE A 144 -13.78 -2.00 4.84
CA PHE A 144 -12.64 -2.75 4.35
C PHE A 144 -12.31 -3.83 5.37
N ASP A 145 -11.90 -4.98 4.85
CA ASP A 145 -11.44 -6.13 5.59
C ASP A 145 -9.97 -6.46 5.25
N LYS A 146 -9.41 -5.82 4.22
CA LYS A 146 -8.09 -6.13 3.65
C LYS A 146 -7.19 -4.91 3.63
N CYS A 147 -6.03 -5.05 4.24
CA CYS A 147 -5.01 -4.03 4.34
C CYS A 147 -3.72 -4.46 3.65
N ASP A 148 -3.07 -3.51 2.96
CA ASP A 148 -1.70 -3.61 2.46
C ASP A 148 -0.85 -2.64 3.27
N VAL A 149 0.00 -3.19 4.13
CA VAL A 149 0.87 -2.42 5.03
C VAL A 149 2.13 -2.02 4.28
N ILE A 150 2.56 -0.76 4.41
CA ILE A 150 3.75 -0.24 3.74
C ILE A 150 4.65 0.42 4.79
N ILE A 151 5.81 -0.17 5.05
CA ILE A 151 6.84 0.41 5.91
C ILE A 151 7.77 1.25 5.03
N GLN A 152 7.71 2.56 5.22
CA GLN A 152 8.43 3.55 4.42
C GLN A 152 9.69 4.06 5.12
N GLY A 153 10.65 4.57 4.34
CA GLY A 153 11.89 5.20 4.86
C GLY A 153 13.18 4.66 4.26
N GLY A 154 13.14 3.45 3.69
CA GLY A 154 14.28 2.84 3.00
C GLY A 154 15.40 2.32 3.90
N THR A 155 15.31 2.51 5.22
CA THR A 155 16.32 2.13 6.22
C THR A 155 15.84 1.09 7.23
N PHE A 156 14.60 0.60 7.11
CA PHE A 156 14.02 -0.34 8.07
C PHE A 156 14.92 -1.58 8.28
N CYS A 157 15.43 -2.16 7.19
CA CYS A 157 16.30 -3.34 7.23
C CYS A 157 17.67 -3.09 7.88
N ALA A 158 18.07 -1.82 8.06
CA ALA A 158 19.32 -1.44 8.75
C ALA A 158 19.12 -1.20 10.26
N LEU A 159 17.88 -1.20 10.74
CA LEU A 159 17.58 -1.05 12.17
C LEU A 159 17.88 -2.36 12.91
N ASP A 160 17.95 -2.28 14.24
CA ASP A 160 18.10 -3.46 15.08
C ASP A 160 16.99 -4.50 14.82
N LYS A 161 17.34 -5.80 14.83
CA LYS A 161 16.41 -6.88 14.49
C LYS A 161 15.27 -7.00 15.50
N ALA A 162 15.53 -6.78 16.79
CA ALA A 162 14.48 -6.82 17.80
C ALA A 162 13.48 -5.67 17.58
N TYR A 163 13.97 -4.47 17.23
CA TYR A 163 13.09 -3.37 16.84
C TYR A 163 12.26 -3.69 15.59
N GLN A 164 12.86 -4.29 14.56
CA GLN A 164 12.12 -4.68 13.34
C GLN A 164 10.99 -5.66 13.65
N GLU A 165 11.28 -6.70 14.45
CA GLU A 165 10.32 -7.71 14.86
C GLU A 165 9.22 -7.14 15.75
N GLU A 166 9.57 -6.34 16.77
CA GLU A 166 8.61 -5.67 17.64
C GLU A 166 7.69 -4.75 16.83
N PHE A 167 8.27 -3.97 15.91
CA PHE A 167 7.53 -3.00 15.11
C PHE A 167 6.45 -3.69 14.25
N VAL A 168 6.81 -4.80 13.58
CA VAL A 168 5.86 -5.57 12.79
C VAL A 168 4.86 -6.33 13.68
N THR A 169 5.30 -6.88 14.81
CA THR A 169 4.41 -7.55 15.77
C THR A 169 3.29 -6.62 16.23
N LEU A 170 3.63 -5.36 16.56
CA LEU A 170 2.66 -4.36 16.98
C LEU A 170 1.70 -3.93 15.86
N ILE A 171 2.13 -3.96 14.59
CA ILE A 171 1.23 -3.73 13.44
C ILE A 171 0.14 -4.80 13.40
N PHE A 172 0.53 -6.08 13.47
CA PHE A 172 -0.43 -7.19 13.45
C PHE A 172 -1.32 -7.16 14.69
N LYS A 173 -0.72 -6.95 15.86
CA LYS A 173 -1.46 -6.83 17.13
C LYS A 173 -2.53 -5.74 17.08
N ALA A 174 -2.23 -4.57 16.53
CA ALA A 174 -3.23 -3.50 16.34
C ALA A 174 -4.42 -3.95 15.49
N MET A 175 -4.18 -4.61 14.35
CA MET A 175 -5.27 -5.12 13.50
C MET A 175 -6.09 -6.20 14.20
N ASN A 176 -5.43 -7.08 14.95
CA ASN A 176 -6.05 -8.20 15.67
C ASN A 176 -6.90 -7.70 16.84
N ASP A 177 -6.35 -6.82 17.66
CA ASP A 177 -7.03 -6.24 18.83
C ASP A 177 -8.21 -5.38 18.39
N PHE A 178 -8.04 -4.56 17.33
CA PHE A 178 -9.13 -3.80 16.74
C PHE A 178 -10.27 -4.73 16.27
N SER A 179 -9.90 -5.84 15.59
CA SER A 179 -10.87 -6.82 15.13
C SER A 179 -11.65 -7.45 16.30
N LYS A 180 -10.95 -7.82 17.38
CA LYS A 180 -11.56 -8.45 18.56
C LYS A 180 -12.49 -7.49 19.31
N LEU A 181 -12.12 -6.21 19.40
CA LEU A 181 -12.83 -5.24 20.22
C LEU A 181 -14.07 -4.67 19.52
N PHE A 182 -13.96 -4.37 18.22
CA PHE A 182 -15.00 -3.63 17.48
C PHE A 182 -15.89 -4.50 16.57
N PHE A 183 -15.60 -5.80 16.44
CA PHE A 183 -16.43 -6.71 15.66
C PHE A 183 -17.01 -7.84 16.50
N GLU A 184 -18.25 -8.22 16.19
CA GLU A 184 -18.94 -9.39 16.70
C GLU A 184 -19.47 -10.21 15.52
N GLY A 185 -18.83 -11.35 15.25
CA GLY A 185 -19.02 -12.03 13.98
C GLY A 185 -18.66 -11.10 12.82
N ASP A 186 -19.56 -10.92 11.85
CA ASP A 186 -19.37 -10.00 10.72
C ASP A 186 -19.90 -8.58 10.99
N SER A 187 -20.48 -8.33 12.16
CA SER A 187 -21.09 -7.05 12.52
C SER A 187 -20.08 -6.13 13.20
N PHE A 188 -19.97 -4.89 12.73
CA PHE A 188 -19.15 -3.86 13.35
C PHE A 188 -19.97 -3.05 14.36
N ASP A 189 -19.46 -2.90 15.59
CA ASP A 189 -20.11 -2.16 16.66
C ASP A 189 -19.81 -0.65 16.55
N TYR A 190 -20.59 0.02 15.71
CA TYR A 190 -20.48 1.46 15.51
C TYR A 190 -20.76 2.29 16.77
N ALA A 191 -21.63 1.79 17.65
CA ALA A 191 -21.98 2.51 18.87
C ALA A 191 -20.77 2.57 19.82
N TYR A 192 -20.17 1.41 20.10
CA TYR A 192 -18.97 1.34 20.93
C TYR A 192 -17.77 2.04 20.26
N PHE A 193 -17.62 1.95 18.94
CA PHE A 193 -16.58 2.69 18.22
C PHE A 193 -16.68 4.21 18.44
N LYS A 194 -17.89 4.77 18.32
CA LYS A 194 -18.12 6.22 18.51
C LYS A 194 -17.80 6.66 19.94
N ASP A 195 -18.15 5.84 20.93
CA ASP A 195 -17.85 6.07 22.34
C ASP A 195 -16.34 5.97 22.64
N PHE A 196 -15.70 4.89 22.18
CA PHE A 196 -14.28 4.64 22.40
C PHE A 196 -13.39 5.79 21.92
N PHE A 197 -13.63 6.26 20.69
CA PHE A 197 -12.87 7.36 20.07
C PHE A 197 -13.45 8.73 20.39
N GLU A 198 -14.51 8.81 21.20
CA GLU A 198 -15.22 10.04 21.54
C GLU A 198 -15.49 10.91 20.29
N VAL A 199 -16.00 10.30 19.21
CA VAL A 199 -15.97 10.88 17.85
C VAL A 199 -16.65 12.26 17.76
N PHE A 200 -17.60 12.54 18.63
CA PHE A 200 -18.34 13.81 18.69
C PHE A 200 -17.68 14.90 19.54
N GLY A 201 -16.55 14.60 20.20
CA GLY A 201 -15.80 15.55 21.02
C GLY A 201 -15.16 16.69 20.22
N GLU A 202 -14.64 17.69 20.93
CA GLU A 202 -13.98 18.83 20.30
C GLU A 202 -12.62 18.44 19.70
N LEU A 203 -12.30 19.05 18.55
CA LEU A 203 -11.01 18.90 17.90
C LEU A 203 -9.98 19.75 18.65
N GLY A 204 -8.90 19.12 19.13
CA GLY A 204 -7.85 19.79 19.89
C GLY A 204 -8.03 19.75 21.41
N ASP A 205 -9.06 19.06 21.92
CA ASP A 205 -9.18 18.78 23.35
C ASP A 205 -8.10 17.78 23.80
N GLU A 206 -7.12 18.29 24.55
CA GLU A 206 -6.01 17.49 25.07
C GLU A 206 -6.44 16.47 26.13
N ASN A 207 -7.51 16.74 26.90
CA ASN A 207 -8.03 15.78 27.88
C ASN A 207 -8.67 14.58 27.17
N ARG A 208 -9.47 14.83 26.13
CA ARG A 208 -10.03 13.78 25.26
C ARG A 208 -8.93 12.95 24.62
N LYS A 209 -7.92 13.60 24.06
CA LYS A 209 -6.77 12.93 23.45
C LYS A 209 -6.04 12.04 24.45
N GLN A 210 -5.84 12.51 25.69
CA GLN A 210 -5.17 11.73 26.73
C GLN A 210 -5.98 10.48 27.11
N ARG A 211 -7.30 10.59 27.29
CA ARG A 211 -8.17 9.43 27.55
C ARG A 211 -8.10 8.39 26.44
N ILE A 212 -8.20 8.81 25.18
CA ILE A 212 -8.09 7.89 24.03
C ILE A 212 -6.72 7.22 24.01
N HIS A 213 -5.64 7.95 24.27
CA HIS A 213 -4.30 7.38 24.35
C HIS A 213 -4.15 6.37 25.50
N ASN A 214 -4.73 6.66 26.68
CA ASN A 214 -4.71 5.74 27.82
C ASN A 214 -5.46 4.45 27.48
N ARG A 215 -6.64 4.56 26.87
CA ARG A 215 -7.44 3.43 26.38
C ARG A 215 -6.65 2.55 25.40
N LEU A 216 -5.99 3.17 24.42
CA LEU A 216 -5.17 2.45 23.44
C LEU A 216 -3.91 1.82 24.05
N ARG A 217 -3.28 2.49 25.01
CA ARG A 217 -2.15 1.94 25.75
C ARG A 217 -2.57 0.72 26.55
N ALA A 218 -3.68 0.79 27.29
CA ALA A 218 -4.23 -0.36 28.02
C ALA A 218 -4.44 -1.56 27.07
N LEU A 219 -5.07 -1.34 25.91
CA LEU A 219 -5.28 -2.38 24.90
C LEU A 219 -3.96 -2.95 24.32
N LYS A 220 -2.94 -2.09 24.13
CA LYS A 220 -1.63 -2.49 23.62
C LYS A 220 -0.89 -3.43 24.58
N HIS A 221 -0.97 -3.23 25.90
CA HIS A 221 -0.19 -4.03 26.85
C HIS A 221 -0.86 -5.36 27.22
N ILE A 222 -2.18 -5.50 27.02
CA ILE A 222 -2.91 -6.71 27.37
C ILE A 222 -2.87 -7.81 26.31
N ASN A 223 -3.00 -9.04 26.79
CA ASN A 223 -3.36 -10.19 25.98
C ASN A 223 -4.89 -10.21 25.71
N CYS A 224 -5.32 -9.65 24.58
CA CYS A 224 -6.76 -9.60 24.24
C CYS A 224 -7.44 -10.98 24.05
N GLU A 225 -6.70 -12.09 23.93
CA GLU A 225 -7.29 -13.42 23.77
C GLU A 225 -7.77 -14.03 25.09
N GLN A 226 -7.20 -13.58 26.22
CA GLN A 226 -7.57 -14.06 27.55
C GLN A 226 -8.89 -13.46 28.06
N TYR A 227 -9.43 -12.47 27.36
CA TYR A 227 -10.61 -11.73 27.79
C TYR A 227 -11.71 -11.85 26.74
N SER A 228 -12.94 -11.98 27.22
CA SER A 228 -14.13 -11.73 26.42
C SER A 228 -14.16 -10.26 25.98
N ARG A 229 -14.95 -10.00 24.94
CA ARG A 229 -15.14 -8.64 24.41
C ARG A 229 -15.66 -7.67 25.47
N GLU A 230 -16.59 -8.12 26.32
CA GLU A 230 -17.17 -7.27 27.38
C GLU A 230 -16.19 -6.99 28.53
N GLU A 231 -15.30 -7.94 28.84
CA GLU A 231 -14.21 -7.70 29.80
C GLU A 231 -13.20 -6.68 29.24
N LEU A 232 -12.84 -6.77 27.96
CA LEU A 232 -11.97 -5.79 27.31
C LEU A 232 -12.55 -4.38 27.36
N LYS A 233 -13.85 -4.23 27.08
CA LYS A 233 -14.54 -2.93 27.19
C LYS A 233 -14.41 -2.33 28.59
N LYS A 234 -14.56 -3.15 29.64
CA LYS A 234 -14.40 -2.72 31.04
C LYS A 234 -12.96 -2.31 31.37
N ILE A 235 -11.98 -3.14 31.00
CA ILE A 235 -10.55 -2.87 31.23
C ILE A 235 -10.15 -1.53 30.61
N VAL A 236 -10.54 -1.34 29.35
CA VAL A 236 -10.18 -0.13 28.61
C VAL A 236 -10.94 1.10 29.12
N ALA A 237 -12.21 0.96 29.50
CA ALA A 237 -12.99 2.06 30.09
C ALA A 237 -12.42 2.54 31.43
N GLN A 238 -11.85 1.63 32.23
CA GLN A 238 -11.24 1.95 33.52
C GLN A 238 -9.77 2.37 33.42
N GLU A 239 -9.20 2.41 32.20
CA GLU A 239 -7.79 2.73 31.94
C GLU A 239 -6.82 1.87 32.78
N LEU A 240 -7.22 0.64 33.13
CA LEU A 240 -6.42 -0.24 33.96
C LEU A 240 -5.17 -0.70 33.23
N GLN A 241 -4.03 -0.69 33.93
CA GLN A 241 -2.84 -1.39 33.48
C GLN A 241 -3.12 -2.89 33.60
N GLY A 242 -3.24 -3.58 32.47
CA GLY A 242 -3.23 -5.03 32.49
C GLY A 242 -1.80 -5.57 32.53
N GLU A 243 -1.67 -6.86 32.83
CA GLU A 243 -0.37 -7.54 32.84
C GLU A 243 0.26 -7.50 31.44
N GLU A 244 1.55 -7.13 31.38
CA GLU A 244 2.28 -7.10 30.11
C GLU A 244 2.35 -8.49 29.49
N SER A 245 1.70 -8.64 28.34
CA SER A 245 1.78 -9.88 27.56
C SER A 245 3.07 -9.89 26.73
N PRO A 246 3.86 -10.97 26.75
CA PRO A 246 5.01 -11.09 25.87
C PRO A 246 4.56 -11.02 24.41
N LEU A 247 5.19 -10.12 23.65
CA LEU A 247 4.97 -9.98 22.22
C LEU A 247 5.53 -11.21 21.49
N SER A 248 4.73 -11.82 20.63
CA SER A 248 5.14 -12.92 19.76
C SER A 248 4.62 -12.69 18.36
N LEU A 249 5.54 -12.56 17.40
CA LEU A 249 5.20 -12.34 16.00
C LEU A 249 4.39 -13.51 15.43
N GLU A 250 4.79 -14.75 15.73
CA GLU A 250 4.12 -15.96 15.24
C GLU A 250 2.67 -16.01 15.73
N ARG A 251 2.45 -15.71 17.01
CA ARG A 251 1.11 -15.63 17.59
C ARG A 251 0.26 -14.58 16.89
N GLU A 252 0.79 -13.38 16.69
CA GLU A 252 0.06 -12.31 16.01
C GLU A 252 -0.21 -12.61 14.52
N HIS A 253 0.66 -13.39 13.87
CA HIS A 253 0.38 -13.93 12.54
C HIS A 253 -0.81 -14.89 12.56
N GLN A 254 -0.82 -15.86 13.47
CA GLN A 254 -1.90 -16.85 13.60
C GLN A 254 -3.25 -16.18 13.88
N ARG A 255 -3.27 -15.18 14.78
CA ARG A 255 -4.44 -14.34 15.06
C ARG A 255 -4.92 -13.61 13.80
N ASN A 256 -4.00 -13.04 13.01
CA ASN A 256 -4.37 -12.25 11.84
C ASN A 256 -4.93 -13.08 10.66
N GLU A 257 -4.62 -14.38 10.58
CA GLU A 257 -5.27 -15.28 9.58
C GLU A 257 -6.81 -15.29 9.76
N HIS A 258 -7.28 -15.05 10.98
CA HIS A 258 -8.69 -15.15 11.39
C HIS A 258 -9.34 -13.80 11.75
N ALA A 259 -8.55 -12.73 11.84
CA ALA A 259 -9.01 -11.38 12.15
C ALA A 259 -9.98 -10.83 11.08
N LYS A 260 -10.79 -9.84 11.45
CA LYS A 260 -11.69 -9.13 10.52
C LYS A 260 -10.93 -8.13 9.65
N ILE A 261 -9.98 -7.43 10.25
CA ILE A 261 -9.01 -6.60 9.53
C ILE A 261 -7.75 -7.43 9.26
N LYS A 262 -7.56 -7.80 8.00
CA LYS A 262 -6.52 -8.73 7.55
C LYS A 262 -5.38 -7.99 6.88
N CYS A 263 -4.14 -8.28 7.28
CA CYS A 263 -2.95 -7.87 6.57
C CYS A 263 -2.71 -8.84 5.40
N ILE A 264 -3.11 -8.44 4.20
CA ILE A 264 -3.01 -9.29 3.00
C ILE A 264 -1.72 -9.07 2.22
N GLY A 265 -0.96 -8.04 2.59
CA GLY A 265 0.33 -7.70 2.05
C GLY A 265 1.09 -6.83 3.04
N LEU A 266 2.37 -7.14 3.21
CA LEU A 266 3.33 -6.28 3.86
C LEU A 266 4.40 -5.90 2.84
N THR A 267 4.65 -4.60 2.74
CA THR A 267 5.62 -3.99 1.84
C THR A 267 6.71 -3.29 2.65
N ILE A 268 7.97 -3.59 2.36
CA ILE A 268 9.11 -2.95 3.00
C ILE A 268 9.92 -2.18 1.94
N GLU A 269 10.12 -0.88 2.17
CA GLU A 269 11.04 -0.05 1.39
C GLU A 269 12.47 -0.27 1.91
N THR A 270 13.42 -0.61 1.03
CA THR A 270 14.82 -0.83 1.41
C THR A 270 15.79 -0.44 0.28
N LYS A 271 17.08 -0.43 0.60
CA LYS A 271 18.15 -0.27 -0.37
C LYS A 271 18.62 -1.63 -0.89
N PRO A 272 19.17 -1.69 -2.12
CA PRO A 272 19.80 -2.89 -2.66
C PRO A 272 20.75 -3.64 -1.72
N ASP A 273 21.68 -2.93 -1.07
CA ASP A 273 22.67 -3.45 -0.13
C ASP A 273 22.05 -4.05 1.15
N TRP A 274 20.80 -3.71 1.46
CA TRP A 274 20.00 -4.32 2.53
C TRP A 274 18.84 -5.17 2.02
N GLY A 275 18.95 -5.66 0.78
CA GLY A 275 18.07 -6.66 0.18
C GLY A 275 18.78 -8.01 -0.09
N LEU A 276 19.93 -8.24 0.54
CA LEU A 276 20.66 -9.51 0.46
C LEU A 276 20.02 -10.61 1.32
N LEU A 277 20.52 -11.84 1.21
CA LEU A 277 19.89 -13.05 1.77
C LEU A 277 19.50 -12.92 3.24
N VAL A 278 20.41 -12.44 4.12
CA VAL A 278 20.11 -12.27 5.55
C VAL A 278 18.91 -11.35 5.79
N HIS A 279 18.78 -10.28 5.01
CA HIS A 279 17.66 -9.34 5.08
C HIS A 279 16.40 -9.95 4.47
N GLY A 280 16.53 -10.67 3.35
CA GLY A 280 15.43 -11.39 2.70
C GLY A 280 14.76 -12.42 3.62
N LEU A 281 15.57 -13.21 4.35
CA LEU A 281 15.08 -14.18 5.33
C LEU A 281 14.36 -13.52 6.51
N GLU A 282 14.89 -12.39 7.01
CA GLU A 282 14.22 -11.60 8.04
C GLU A 282 12.87 -11.07 7.54
N MET A 283 12.84 -10.47 6.34
CA MET A 283 11.60 -9.99 5.74
C MET A 283 10.57 -11.11 5.54
N LEU A 284 10.99 -12.33 5.18
CA LEU A 284 10.09 -13.49 5.09
C LEU A 284 9.48 -13.83 6.46
N LYS A 285 10.30 -13.85 7.52
CA LYS A 285 9.84 -14.08 8.90
C LYS A 285 8.82 -13.03 9.33
N LEU A 286 9.02 -11.76 8.96
CA LEU A 286 8.08 -10.67 9.23
C LEU A 286 6.73 -10.80 8.51
N GLY A 287 6.60 -11.70 7.53
CA GLY A 287 5.41 -11.83 6.68
C GLY A 287 5.38 -10.85 5.52
N CYS A 288 6.54 -10.29 5.14
CA CYS A 288 6.68 -9.43 3.97
C CYS A 288 6.33 -10.18 2.69
N THR A 289 5.73 -9.49 1.72
CA THR A 289 5.39 -10.07 0.41
C THR A 289 5.92 -9.25 -0.75
N ARG A 290 6.22 -7.97 -0.51
CA ARG A 290 6.67 -7.03 -1.54
C ARG A 290 7.82 -6.19 -1.00
N ILE A 291 8.83 -6.00 -1.84
CA ILE A 291 9.97 -5.14 -1.51
C ILE A 291 10.01 -4.01 -2.52
N GLU A 292 10.18 -2.79 -2.02
CA GLU A 292 10.50 -1.65 -2.86
C GLU A 292 11.98 -1.34 -2.76
N LEU A 293 12.69 -1.54 -3.86
CA LEU A 293 14.13 -1.33 -3.93
C LEU A 293 14.43 0.06 -4.49
N GLY A 294 15.17 0.84 -3.70
CA GLY A 294 15.70 2.13 -4.13
C GLY A 294 16.84 2.01 -5.13
N VAL A 295 16.61 1.51 -6.35
CA VAL A 295 17.61 1.35 -7.42
C VAL A 295 18.10 2.71 -7.93
N GLN A 296 17.18 3.65 -8.12
CA GLN A 296 17.39 5.01 -8.62
C GLN A 296 17.82 5.09 -10.07
N THR A 297 18.90 4.41 -10.47
CA THR A 297 19.50 4.51 -11.81
C THR A 297 20.33 3.26 -12.12
N VAL A 298 20.53 2.98 -13.41
CA VAL A 298 21.39 1.86 -13.87
C VAL A 298 22.85 2.29 -14.13
N TYR A 299 23.27 3.45 -13.59
CA TYR A 299 24.62 4.00 -13.81
C TYR A 299 25.41 4.10 -12.50
N ASP A 300 26.45 3.26 -12.36
CA ASP A 300 27.33 3.25 -11.17
C ASP A 300 28.02 4.60 -10.92
N GLU A 301 28.37 5.32 -11.99
CA GLU A 301 28.96 6.67 -11.88
C GLU A 301 28.03 7.65 -11.16
N VAL A 302 26.72 7.55 -11.42
CA VAL A 302 25.70 8.42 -10.83
C VAL A 302 25.44 8.01 -9.37
N LEU A 303 25.43 6.71 -9.08
CA LEU A 303 25.29 6.19 -7.71
C LEU A 303 26.45 6.67 -6.82
N ARG A 304 27.69 6.63 -7.33
CA ARG A 304 28.87 7.18 -6.62
C ARG A 304 28.78 8.69 -6.46
N LYS A 305 28.48 9.43 -7.54
CA LYS A 305 28.37 10.90 -7.52
C LYS A 305 27.30 11.40 -6.55
N THR A 306 26.22 10.64 -6.37
CA THR A 306 25.11 10.98 -5.47
C THR A 306 25.23 10.39 -4.06
N ASN A 307 26.36 9.74 -3.74
CA ASN A 307 26.61 9.07 -2.48
C ASN A 307 25.48 8.07 -2.10
N ARG A 308 25.09 7.19 -3.02
CA ARG A 308 23.91 6.33 -2.88
C ARG A 308 24.12 5.09 -1.99
N GLY A 309 25.37 4.75 -1.67
CA GLY A 309 25.73 3.73 -0.68
C GLY A 309 25.71 2.28 -1.16
N HIS A 310 25.42 2.03 -2.43
CA HIS A 310 25.46 0.70 -3.05
C HIS A 310 25.91 0.80 -4.50
N THR A 311 26.23 -0.35 -5.08
CA THR A 311 26.61 -0.53 -6.49
C THR A 311 25.50 -1.17 -7.31
N LEU A 312 25.64 -1.16 -8.64
CA LEU A 312 24.77 -1.94 -9.52
C LEU A 312 24.91 -3.44 -9.29
N GLU A 313 26.06 -3.93 -8.84
CA GLU A 313 26.25 -5.34 -8.51
C GLU A 313 25.41 -5.73 -7.29
N ASP A 314 25.43 -4.91 -6.23
CA ASP A 314 24.55 -5.09 -5.07
C ASP A 314 23.07 -5.11 -5.50
N THR A 315 22.72 -4.25 -6.46
CA THR A 315 21.37 -4.20 -7.05
C THR A 315 21.00 -5.50 -7.74
N LYS A 316 21.82 -5.98 -8.68
CA LYS A 316 21.53 -7.21 -9.42
C LYS A 316 21.46 -8.43 -8.50
N LYS A 317 22.40 -8.52 -7.55
CA LYS A 317 22.43 -9.60 -6.54
C LYS A 317 21.21 -9.59 -5.63
N SER A 318 20.82 -8.41 -5.14
CA SER A 318 19.62 -8.21 -4.33
C SER A 318 18.36 -8.63 -5.09
N ILE A 319 18.21 -8.20 -6.34
CA ILE A 319 17.06 -8.56 -7.18
C ILE A 319 16.96 -10.08 -7.35
N GLN A 320 18.08 -10.76 -7.68
CA GLN A 320 18.10 -12.21 -7.84
C GLN A 320 17.65 -12.93 -6.57
N ILE A 321 18.29 -12.61 -5.44
CA ILE A 321 17.99 -13.22 -4.14
C ILE A 321 16.50 -13.03 -3.80
N LEU A 322 16.00 -11.80 -3.92
CA LEU A 322 14.63 -11.50 -3.52
C LEU A 322 13.60 -12.14 -4.45
N LYS A 323 13.88 -12.25 -5.76
CA LYS A 323 13.04 -13.02 -6.69
C LYS A 323 13.03 -14.51 -6.34
N ASP A 324 14.20 -15.08 -6.02
CA ASP A 324 14.32 -16.49 -5.65
C ASP A 324 13.73 -16.80 -4.27
N LEU A 325 13.54 -15.80 -3.40
CA LEU A 325 12.69 -15.86 -2.20
C LEU A 325 11.20 -15.56 -2.47
N ALA A 326 10.79 -15.55 -3.74
CA ALA A 326 9.45 -15.28 -4.26
C ALA A 326 8.90 -13.84 -4.07
N PHE A 327 9.64 -12.89 -3.51
CA PHE A 327 9.11 -11.54 -3.30
C PHE A 327 8.68 -10.86 -4.60
N LYS A 328 7.64 -10.02 -4.52
CA LYS A 328 7.32 -9.03 -5.55
C LYS A 328 8.29 -7.86 -5.44
N LEU A 329 8.81 -7.37 -6.56
CA LEU A 329 9.78 -6.29 -6.58
C LEU A 329 9.22 -5.04 -7.28
N ASN A 330 9.26 -3.93 -6.55
CA ASN A 330 8.97 -2.61 -7.07
C ASN A 330 10.27 -1.79 -7.13
N PHE A 331 10.67 -1.31 -8.30
CA PHE A 331 11.85 -0.45 -8.39
C PHE A 331 11.45 1.00 -8.26
N HIS A 332 12.14 1.70 -7.39
CA HIS A 332 12.11 3.15 -7.33
C HIS A 332 13.23 3.70 -8.21
N MET A 333 12.85 4.21 -9.38
CA MET A 333 13.72 4.85 -10.37
C MET A 333 13.59 6.37 -10.27
N MET A 334 14.69 7.08 -10.45
CA MET A 334 14.72 8.54 -10.43
C MET A 334 15.17 9.12 -11.77
N LEU A 335 14.49 10.18 -12.20
CA LEU A 335 14.81 10.92 -13.42
C LEU A 335 15.55 12.21 -13.09
N GLY A 336 16.43 12.67 -13.97
CA GLY A 336 17.12 13.95 -13.81
C GLY A 336 18.11 13.97 -12.65
N LEU A 337 18.75 12.84 -12.34
CA LEU A 337 19.83 12.80 -11.36
C LEU A 337 21.06 13.59 -11.88
N PRO A 338 21.93 14.12 -11.00
CA PRO A 338 23.07 14.94 -11.39
C PRO A 338 23.98 14.29 -12.46
N GLY A 339 24.03 14.89 -13.66
CA GLY A 339 24.84 14.39 -14.78
C GLY A 339 24.14 13.36 -15.68
N VAL A 340 22.84 13.14 -15.49
CA VAL A 340 22.02 12.28 -16.36
C VAL A 340 21.24 13.14 -17.33
N THR A 341 21.35 12.84 -18.63
CA THR A 341 20.58 13.51 -19.68
C THR A 341 19.25 12.81 -19.91
N ARG A 342 18.34 13.48 -20.61
CA ARG A 342 17.06 12.92 -21.06
C ARG A 342 17.23 11.55 -21.74
N GLU A 343 18.19 11.44 -22.66
CA GLU A 343 18.45 10.20 -23.42
C GLU A 343 18.94 9.09 -22.49
N LYS A 344 19.80 9.41 -21.52
CA LYS A 344 20.26 8.46 -20.49
C LYS A 344 19.11 8.04 -19.56
N ASP A 345 18.19 8.93 -19.19
CA ASP A 345 17.02 8.56 -18.39
C ASP A 345 16.11 7.58 -19.13
N ILE A 346 15.81 7.84 -20.40
CA ILE A 346 15.01 6.93 -21.25
C ILE A 346 15.74 5.59 -21.41
N ALA A 347 17.05 5.62 -21.71
CA ALA A 347 17.86 4.41 -21.83
C ALA A 347 17.90 3.63 -20.51
N SER A 348 18.00 4.29 -19.36
CA SER A 348 17.97 3.65 -18.04
C SER A 348 16.64 2.96 -17.77
N LEU A 349 15.51 3.59 -18.13
CA LEU A 349 14.19 2.98 -17.99
C LEU A 349 13.99 1.80 -18.95
N LYS A 350 14.62 1.84 -20.13
CA LYS A 350 14.57 0.75 -21.10
C LYS A 350 15.45 -0.43 -20.66
N GLU A 351 16.66 -0.17 -20.18
CA GLU A 351 17.64 -1.16 -19.73
C GLU A 351 17.08 -2.10 -18.65
N ILE A 352 16.34 -1.57 -17.66
CA ILE A 352 15.75 -2.40 -16.59
C ILE A 352 14.72 -3.42 -17.11
N PHE A 353 14.24 -3.25 -18.35
CA PHE A 353 13.35 -4.16 -19.04
C PHE A 353 14.01 -4.91 -20.19
N GLU A 354 15.22 -4.60 -20.64
CA GLU A 354 15.91 -5.39 -21.65
C GLU A 354 16.84 -6.40 -20.99
N ASN A 355 17.55 -5.96 -19.94
CA ASN A 355 18.52 -6.77 -19.23
C ASN A 355 17.84 -7.73 -18.23
N PRO A 356 18.05 -9.06 -18.37
CA PRO A 356 17.45 -10.07 -17.50
C PRO A 356 17.82 -9.91 -16.02
N SER A 357 18.92 -9.25 -15.66
CA SER A 357 19.30 -9.06 -14.24
C SER A 357 18.34 -8.16 -13.46
N TYR A 358 17.43 -7.44 -14.12
CA TYR A 358 16.49 -6.49 -13.52
C TYR A 358 15.04 -6.98 -13.56
N ARG A 359 14.30 -6.69 -14.65
CA ARG A 359 12.92 -7.13 -14.93
C ARG A 359 11.96 -6.94 -13.72
N PRO A 360 11.73 -5.71 -13.25
CA PRO A 360 10.89 -5.44 -12.07
C PRO A 360 9.40 -5.71 -12.33
N ASP A 361 8.68 -6.15 -11.29
CA ASP A 361 7.22 -6.35 -11.39
C ASP A 361 6.45 -5.01 -11.35
N MET A 362 7.01 -4.02 -10.68
CA MET A 362 6.40 -2.72 -10.43
C MET A 362 7.45 -1.60 -10.56
N LEU A 363 7.00 -0.40 -10.92
CA LEU A 363 7.82 0.81 -10.96
C LEU A 363 7.21 1.98 -10.18
N LYS A 364 8.06 2.71 -9.46
CA LYS A 364 7.87 4.10 -9.06
C LYS A 364 8.91 4.95 -9.79
N ILE A 365 8.45 5.90 -10.60
CA ILE A 365 9.33 6.78 -11.38
C ILE A 365 9.22 8.19 -10.79
N TYR A 366 10.24 8.66 -10.07
CA TYR A 366 10.21 9.97 -9.41
C TYR A 366 11.24 10.93 -10.01
N PRO A 367 10.80 12.08 -10.55
CA PRO A 367 11.73 13.13 -10.92
C PRO A 367 12.54 13.61 -9.71
N CYS A 368 13.83 13.88 -9.91
CA CYS A 368 14.70 14.45 -8.88
C CYS A 368 14.23 15.87 -8.53
N LEU A 369 14.10 16.14 -7.22
CA LEU A 369 13.64 17.42 -6.71
C LEU A 369 14.77 18.09 -5.93
N VAL A 370 14.92 19.40 -6.08
CA VAL A 370 15.85 20.19 -5.27
C VAL A 370 15.17 20.53 -3.96
N MET A 371 15.75 20.05 -2.87
CA MET A 371 15.20 20.24 -1.53
C MET A 371 16.13 21.10 -0.67
N PRO A 372 15.60 22.09 0.06
CA PRO A 372 16.39 22.90 0.99
C PRO A 372 17.23 22.03 1.94
N GLY A 373 18.44 22.50 2.26
CA GLY A 373 19.35 21.80 3.19
C GLY A 373 20.09 20.59 2.62
N THR A 374 19.88 20.25 1.35
CA THR A 374 20.61 19.14 0.68
C THR A 374 21.87 19.61 -0.03
N ALA A 375 22.82 18.70 -0.26
CA ALA A 375 23.97 18.99 -1.11
C ALA A 375 23.54 19.34 -2.54
N LEU A 376 22.45 18.74 -3.04
CA LEU A 376 21.86 19.08 -4.34
C LEU A 376 21.35 20.53 -4.38
N TYR A 377 20.80 21.05 -3.28
CA TYR A 377 20.40 22.46 -3.18
C TYR A 377 21.58 23.42 -3.30
N ALA A 378 22.72 23.10 -2.68
CA ALA A 378 23.94 23.89 -2.85
C ALA A 378 24.43 23.87 -4.30
N GLN A 379 24.40 22.71 -4.96
CA GLN A 379 24.74 22.59 -6.39
C GLN A 379 23.81 23.41 -7.28
N TYR A 380 22.51 23.39 -6.99
CA TYR A 380 21.52 24.19 -7.70
C TYR A 380 21.77 25.70 -7.54
N LYS A 381 21.98 26.17 -6.31
CA LYS A 381 22.24 27.60 -6.05
C LYS A 381 23.53 28.11 -6.70
N ASN A 382 24.52 27.24 -6.88
CA ASN A 382 25.77 27.56 -7.55
C ASN A 382 25.73 27.36 -9.08
N GLY A 383 24.57 27.05 -9.67
CA GLY A 383 24.41 26.83 -11.11
C GLY A 383 25.06 25.53 -11.63
N ILE A 384 25.44 24.61 -10.73
CA ILE A 384 26.08 23.33 -11.08
C ILE A 384 25.04 22.27 -11.47
N PHE A 385 23.82 22.39 -10.95
CA PHE A 385 22.72 21.44 -11.20
C PHE A 385 21.45 22.18 -11.62
N THR A 386 20.76 21.64 -12.63
CA THR A 386 19.44 22.09 -13.07
C THR A 386 18.49 20.89 -13.03
N PRO A 387 17.41 20.93 -12.23
CA PRO A 387 16.45 19.84 -12.19
C PRO A 387 15.55 19.84 -13.43
N LEU A 388 14.95 18.69 -13.72
CA LEU A 388 13.92 18.59 -14.77
C LEU A 388 12.72 19.47 -14.45
N THR A 389 12.22 20.14 -15.47
CA THR A 389 10.90 20.77 -15.46
C THR A 389 9.78 19.71 -15.48
N THR A 390 8.55 20.13 -15.17
CA THR A 390 7.36 19.28 -15.27
C THR A 390 7.16 18.71 -16.68
N ASP A 391 7.44 19.49 -17.73
CA ASP A 391 7.26 19.07 -19.12
C ASP A 391 8.32 18.05 -19.55
N GLU A 392 9.58 18.26 -19.20
CA GLU A 392 10.66 17.31 -19.49
C GLU A 392 10.47 15.99 -18.74
N ALA A 393 10.08 16.04 -17.47
CA ALA A 393 9.77 14.84 -16.69
C ALA A 393 8.60 14.08 -17.31
N ALA A 394 7.52 14.77 -17.68
CA ALA A 394 6.37 14.15 -18.32
C ALA A 394 6.74 13.52 -19.67
N ASP A 395 7.56 14.20 -20.47
CA ASP A 395 8.07 13.71 -21.75
C ASP A 395 8.80 12.36 -21.61
N ILE A 396 9.78 12.28 -20.69
CA ILE A 396 10.53 11.05 -20.43
C ILE A 396 9.60 9.91 -20.00
N ILE A 397 8.63 10.20 -19.12
CA ILE A 397 7.69 9.19 -18.64
C ILE A 397 6.79 8.69 -19.79
N VAL A 398 6.28 9.58 -20.64
CA VAL A 398 5.48 9.19 -21.81
C VAL A 398 6.28 8.34 -22.79
N GLU A 399 7.55 8.68 -23.02
CA GLU A 399 8.44 7.84 -23.85
C GLU A 399 8.62 6.44 -23.26
N SER A 400 8.68 6.31 -21.93
CA SER A 400 8.81 5.01 -21.27
C SER A 400 7.62 4.07 -21.52
N PHE A 401 6.41 4.60 -21.74
CA PHE A 401 5.22 3.80 -21.99
C PHE A 401 5.30 2.95 -23.27
N LYS A 402 6.19 3.30 -24.21
CA LYS A 402 6.38 2.55 -25.47
C LYS A 402 7.01 1.18 -25.27
N PHE A 403 7.74 0.98 -24.18
CA PHE A 403 8.52 -0.25 -23.94
C PHE A 403 8.30 -0.88 -22.57
N ILE A 404 7.51 -0.27 -21.68
CA ILE A 404 7.10 -0.91 -20.42
C ILE A 404 6.28 -2.17 -20.75
N PRO A 405 6.72 -3.36 -20.31
CA PRO A 405 6.07 -4.60 -20.67
C PRO A 405 4.77 -4.82 -19.91
N GLU A 406 3.89 -5.64 -20.49
CA GLU A 406 2.55 -5.92 -19.98
C GLU A 406 2.51 -6.55 -18.58
N TYR A 407 3.60 -7.20 -18.15
CA TYR A 407 3.71 -7.76 -16.80
C TYR A 407 4.06 -6.72 -15.72
N CYS A 408 4.51 -5.52 -16.11
CA CYS A 408 4.94 -4.50 -15.17
C CYS A 408 3.78 -3.57 -14.79
N ARG A 409 3.78 -3.04 -13.57
CA ARG A 409 2.81 -2.03 -13.12
C ARG A 409 3.51 -0.72 -12.73
N VAL A 410 3.18 0.37 -13.41
CA VAL A 410 3.62 1.72 -12.99
C VAL A 410 2.75 2.19 -11.83
N MET A 411 3.28 2.06 -10.62
CA MET A 411 2.60 2.38 -9.36
C MET A 411 2.37 3.88 -9.23
N ARG A 412 3.44 4.66 -9.42
CA ARG A 412 3.44 6.12 -9.25
C ARG A 412 4.49 6.76 -10.15
N VAL A 413 4.19 7.99 -10.58
CA VAL A 413 5.10 8.83 -11.39
C VAL A 413 5.50 10.12 -10.66
N ASN A 414 5.08 10.28 -9.40
CA ASN A 414 5.43 11.43 -8.57
C ASN A 414 5.36 11.08 -7.08
N ARG A 415 6.11 11.85 -6.28
CA ARG A 415 6.20 11.75 -4.84
C ARG A 415 5.13 12.60 -4.14
N ASP A 416 4.74 12.19 -2.94
CA ASP A 416 3.80 12.96 -2.08
C ASP A 416 4.49 14.10 -1.31
N ILE A 417 5.43 14.82 -1.94
CA ILE A 417 6.02 16.01 -1.32
C ILE A 417 5.17 17.23 -1.69
N PRO A 418 4.73 18.05 -0.72
CA PRO A 418 4.06 19.29 -1.03
C PRO A 418 4.98 20.23 -1.81
N THR A 419 4.51 20.80 -2.93
CA THR A 419 5.33 21.61 -3.84
C THR A 419 5.93 22.85 -3.18
N TYR A 420 5.28 23.43 -2.16
CA TYR A 420 5.85 24.54 -1.38
C TYR A 420 7.06 24.15 -0.51
N ARG A 421 7.43 22.87 -0.45
CA ARG A 421 8.63 22.36 0.26
C ARG A 421 9.83 22.15 -0.67
N THR A 422 9.60 22.15 -1.98
CA THR A 422 10.66 21.98 -2.98
C THR A 422 11.18 23.36 -3.40
N GLU A 423 12.49 23.48 -3.60
CA GLU A 423 13.10 24.71 -4.13
C GLU A 423 12.96 24.78 -5.66
N ALA A 424 13.15 23.64 -6.34
CA ALA A 424 13.11 23.54 -7.79
C ALA A 424 12.85 22.09 -8.26
N GLY A 425 12.43 21.96 -9.51
CA GLY A 425 12.06 20.71 -10.16
C GLY A 425 10.58 20.68 -10.53
N VAL A 426 9.98 19.48 -10.55
CA VAL A 426 8.56 19.31 -10.85
C VAL A 426 7.69 20.04 -9.83
N ASP A 427 6.83 20.93 -10.33
CA ASP A 427 6.01 21.86 -9.56
C ASP A 427 4.51 21.49 -9.54
N ARG A 428 4.13 20.36 -10.17
CA ARG A 428 2.74 19.88 -10.22
C ARG A 428 2.48 18.68 -9.31
N THR A 429 1.43 18.78 -8.50
CA THR A 429 0.95 17.68 -7.64
C THR A 429 0.17 16.60 -8.41
N ASN A 430 -0.35 16.93 -9.61
CA ASN A 430 -1.13 16.04 -10.47
C ASN A 430 -0.34 15.52 -11.69
N LEU A 431 0.98 15.39 -11.61
CA LEU A 431 1.85 14.96 -12.73
C LEU A 431 1.32 13.73 -13.49
N ARG A 432 0.74 12.74 -12.79
CA ARG A 432 0.15 11.56 -13.46
C ARG A 432 -0.93 11.92 -14.48
N GLN A 433 -1.86 12.78 -14.10
CA GLN A 433 -2.93 13.22 -15.00
C GLN A 433 -2.33 13.94 -16.22
N TYR A 434 -1.33 14.78 -15.99
CA TYR A 434 -0.65 15.49 -17.06
C TYR A 434 0.09 14.55 -18.03
N VAL A 435 0.78 13.55 -17.51
CA VAL A 435 1.42 12.47 -18.29
C VAL A 435 0.39 11.71 -19.13
N ASP A 436 -0.73 11.33 -18.54
CA ASP A 436 -1.80 10.59 -19.24
C ASP A 436 -2.41 11.44 -20.38
N GLU A 437 -2.64 12.75 -20.14
CA GLU A 437 -3.10 13.69 -21.17
C GLU A 437 -2.08 13.90 -22.30
N LEU A 438 -0.80 14.01 -21.96
CA LEU A 438 0.29 14.16 -22.93
C LEU A 438 0.45 12.90 -23.79
N ALA A 439 0.40 11.71 -23.18
CA ALA A 439 0.44 10.44 -23.89
C ALA A 439 -0.70 10.34 -24.91
N LYS A 440 -1.93 10.70 -24.51
CA LYS A 440 -3.11 10.75 -25.39
C LYS A 440 -2.92 11.72 -26.56
N LYS A 441 -2.40 12.93 -26.31
CA LYS A 441 -2.12 13.91 -27.37
C LYS A 441 -1.11 13.41 -28.40
N ARG A 442 -0.17 12.55 -27.98
CA ARG A 442 0.87 11.96 -28.84
C ARG A 442 0.47 10.62 -29.47
N GLY A 443 -0.73 10.10 -29.18
CA GLY A 443 -1.15 8.77 -29.63
C GLY A 443 -0.34 7.63 -29.01
N ILE A 444 0.27 7.84 -27.84
CA ILE A 444 1.04 6.82 -27.13
C ILE A 444 0.14 6.18 -26.07
N THR A 445 0.03 4.86 -26.10
CA THR A 445 -0.78 4.07 -25.16
C THR A 445 0.12 3.21 -24.29
N SER A 446 0.01 3.35 -22.97
CA SER A 446 0.67 2.41 -22.02
C SER A 446 -0.02 1.05 -22.07
N ARG A 447 0.76 -0.02 -22.06
CA ARG A 447 0.28 -1.41 -21.94
C ARG A 447 0.59 -2.03 -20.58
N ASP A 448 1.07 -1.23 -19.63
CA ASP A 448 1.33 -1.67 -18.26
C ASP A 448 0.05 -2.16 -17.56
N ILE A 449 0.20 -2.91 -16.46
CA ILE A 449 -0.93 -3.46 -15.69
C ILE A 449 -1.92 -2.38 -15.26
N ARG A 450 -1.43 -1.19 -14.87
CA ARG A 450 -2.30 -0.12 -14.39
C ARG A 450 -3.16 0.50 -15.50
N ALA A 451 -2.69 0.52 -16.74
CA ALA A 451 -3.48 0.99 -17.87
C ALA A 451 -4.58 -0.01 -18.28
N ARG A 452 -4.38 -1.31 -17.97
CA ARG A 452 -5.29 -2.39 -18.36
C ARG A 452 -6.19 -2.90 -17.24
N GLU A 453 -5.93 -2.57 -15.96
CA GLU A 453 -6.76 -3.05 -14.84
C GLU A 453 -8.24 -2.67 -15.02
N ILE A 454 -9.14 -3.65 -14.86
CA ILE A 454 -10.57 -3.43 -15.01
C ILE A 454 -11.08 -2.41 -13.98
N THR A 455 -11.26 -1.17 -14.44
CA THR A 455 -11.70 -0.04 -13.62
C THR A 455 -12.88 0.65 -14.31
N ASN A 456 -14.00 0.80 -13.60
CA ASN A 456 -15.22 1.46 -14.09
C ASN A 456 -15.83 0.85 -15.39
N TYR A 457 -15.52 -0.41 -15.71
CA TYR A 457 -16.15 -1.14 -16.80
C TYR A 457 -17.66 -1.30 -16.53
N LYS A 458 -18.50 -0.89 -17.50
CA LYS A 458 -19.96 -0.83 -17.35
C LYS A 458 -20.71 -2.00 -18.02
N GLY A 459 -19.98 -2.86 -18.73
CA GLY A 459 -20.54 -4.04 -19.39
C GLY A 459 -20.50 -5.29 -18.51
N SER A 460 -21.03 -6.40 -19.03
CA SER A 460 -20.78 -7.73 -18.47
C SER A 460 -19.43 -8.26 -18.96
N VAL A 461 -18.76 -9.04 -18.12
CA VAL A 461 -17.47 -9.67 -18.46
C VAL A 461 -17.77 -11.04 -19.03
N GLY A 462 -17.33 -11.28 -20.27
CA GLY A 462 -17.48 -12.58 -20.92
C GLY A 462 -16.47 -13.61 -20.42
N THR A 463 -16.26 -14.66 -21.21
CA THR A 463 -15.25 -15.67 -20.91
C THR A 463 -13.84 -15.06 -21.04
N PRO A 464 -13.01 -15.11 -19.98
CA PRO A 464 -11.68 -14.54 -20.05
C PRO A 464 -10.73 -15.40 -20.90
N GLU A 465 -9.89 -14.74 -21.69
CA GLU A 465 -8.74 -15.35 -22.34
C GLU A 465 -7.60 -15.49 -21.33
N ILE A 466 -6.94 -16.66 -21.30
CA ILE A 466 -5.76 -16.88 -20.47
C ILE A 466 -4.49 -16.77 -21.31
N LYS A 467 -3.70 -15.71 -21.07
CA LYS A 467 -2.41 -15.49 -21.73
C LYS A 467 -1.26 -15.87 -20.79
N VAL A 468 -0.15 -16.31 -21.37
CA VAL A 468 1.07 -16.69 -20.64
C VAL A 468 2.25 -16.02 -21.31
N LEU A 469 2.92 -15.14 -20.58
CA LEU A 469 4.18 -14.52 -20.98
C LEU A 469 5.31 -15.12 -20.14
N GLU A 470 6.23 -15.82 -20.79
CA GLU A 470 7.43 -16.41 -20.20
C GLU A 470 8.64 -15.53 -20.53
N TYR A 471 9.49 -15.24 -19.54
CA TYR A 471 10.70 -14.45 -19.74
C TYR A 471 11.78 -14.80 -18.72
N GLU A 472 13.04 -14.70 -19.14
CA GLU A 472 14.19 -14.87 -18.24
C GLU A 472 14.34 -13.66 -17.32
N ALA A 473 14.62 -13.93 -16.05
CA ALA A 473 14.93 -12.89 -15.08
C ALA A 473 15.84 -13.44 -13.97
N SER A 474 16.98 -12.77 -13.77
CA SER A 474 17.92 -13.00 -12.68
C SER A 474 18.30 -14.48 -12.54
N GLY A 475 18.72 -15.10 -13.64
CA GLY A 475 19.12 -16.51 -13.72
C GLY A 475 17.98 -17.54 -13.64
N GLY A 476 16.74 -17.10 -13.37
CA GLY A 476 15.55 -17.95 -13.34
C GLY A 476 14.58 -17.60 -14.46
N VAL A 477 13.42 -18.26 -14.45
CA VAL A 477 12.37 -18.06 -15.46
C VAL A 477 11.10 -17.57 -14.76
N ASP A 478 10.64 -16.38 -15.14
CA ASP A 478 9.39 -15.80 -14.67
C ASP A 478 8.27 -16.05 -15.70
N PHE A 479 7.05 -16.21 -15.19
CA PHE A 479 5.83 -16.36 -15.95
C PHE A 479 4.80 -15.34 -15.46
N PHE A 480 4.25 -14.56 -16.37
CA PHE A 480 3.09 -13.72 -16.14
C PHE A 480 1.88 -14.36 -16.82
N ILE A 481 0.99 -14.92 -16.02
CA ILE A 481 -0.22 -15.61 -16.47
C ILE A 481 -1.39 -14.65 -16.22
N SER A 482 -1.99 -14.10 -17.25
CA SER A 482 -3.09 -13.14 -17.13
C SER A 482 -4.43 -13.71 -17.59
N ALA A 483 -5.51 -13.26 -16.96
CA ALA A 483 -6.88 -13.43 -17.41
C ALA A 483 -7.36 -12.09 -17.96
N GLU A 484 -7.66 -12.04 -19.26
CA GLU A 484 -7.97 -10.81 -19.98
C GLU A 484 -9.31 -10.92 -20.73
N TYR A 485 -10.02 -9.79 -20.85
CA TYR A 485 -11.26 -9.69 -21.61
C TYR A 485 -11.38 -8.28 -22.19
N ASP A 486 -11.52 -8.16 -23.51
CA ASP A 486 -11.65 -6.87 -24.21
C ASP A 486 -10.53 -5.88 -23.82
N ASP A 487 -9.27 -6.34 -23.88
CA ASP A 487 -8.06 -5.64 -23.41
C ASP A 487 -7.98 -5.31 -21.91
N TYR A 488 -9.05 -5.56 -21.14
CA TYR A 488 -9.05 -5.41 -19.69
C TYR A 488 -8.41 -6.61 -18.99
N LEU A 489 -7.54 -6.31 -18.04
CA LEU A 489 -6.93 -7.26 -17.13
C LEU A 489 -7.85 -7.51 -15.94
N LEU A 490 -8.33 -8.74 -15.82
CA LEU A 490 -9.24 -9.18 -14.75
C LEU A 490 -8.48 -9.75 -13.55
N GLY A 491 -7.31 -10.33 -13.80
CA GLY A 491 -6.43 -10.87 -12.78
C GLY A 491 -5.18 -11.50 -13.40
N PHE A 492 -4.19 -11.78 -12.56
CA PHE A 492 -2.95 -12.41 -13.01
C PHE A 492 -2.28 -13.22 -11.90
N VAL A 493 -1.36 -14.10 -12.31
CA VAL A 493 -0.42 -14.82 -11.46
C VAL A 493 1.00 -14.53 -11.94
N ARG A 494 1.89 -14.24 -10.99
CA ARG A 494 3.34 -14.24 -11.20
C ARG A 494 3.89 -15.55 -10.66
N MET A 495 4.37 -16.40 -11.57
CA MET A 495 5.05 -17.64 -11.21
C MET A 495 6.53 -17.54 -11.57
N ARG A 496 7.40 -18.22 -10.83
CA ARG A 496 8.85 -18.27 -11.07
C ARG A 496 9.38 -19.68 -10.89
N PHE A 497 10.32 -20.07 -11.75
CA PHE A 497 11.26 -21.14 -11.47
C PHE A 497 12.56 -20.51 -10.94
N PRO A 498 12.90 -20.74 -9.66
CA PRO A 498 14.02 -20.05 -9.03
C PRO A 498 15.35 -20.57 -9.56
N SER A 499 16.37 -19.72 -9.50
CA SER A 499 17.74 -20.09 -9.88
C SER A 499 18.56 -20.64 -8.71
N GLN A 500 18.14 -20.37 -7.48
CA GLN A 500 18.83 -20.73 -6.25
C GLN A 500 17.88 -21.36 -5.22
N GLU A 501 18.40 -22.28 -4.41
CA GLU A 501 17.70 -22.93 -3.30
C GLU A 501 18.00 -22.19 -1.99
N LEU A 502 17.37 -21.03 -1.82
CA LEU A 502 17.72 -20.11 -0.72
C LEU A 502 17.10 -20.46 0.64
N THR A 503 16.11 -21.35 0.66
CA THR A 503 15.51 -21.87 1.89
C THR A 503 15.28 -23.37 1.75
N LYS A 504 15.16 -24.09 2.88
CA LYS A 504 14.91 -25.54 2.89
C LYS A 504 13.62 -25.96 2.16
N GLU A 505 12.65 -25.05 2.06
CA GLU A 505 11.37 -25.29 1.40
C GLU A 505 11.48 -25.27 -0.12
N ILE A 506 12.45 -24.50 -0.66
CA ILE A 506 12.70 -24.29 -2.09
C ILE A 506 13.70 -25.33 -2.58
N THR A 507 13.30 -26.14 -3.56
CA THR A 507 14.09 -27.23 -4.14
C THR A 507 14.18 -27.09 -5.67
N PRO A 508 15.03 -27.86 -6.38
CA PRO A 508 15.10 -27.83 -7.85
C PRO A 508 13.76 -28.12 -8.54
N CYS A 509 12.91 -28.90 -7.86
CA CYS A 509 11.58 -29.29 -8.33
C CYS A 509 10.47 -28.32 -7.90
N SER A 510 10.81 -27.16 -7.33
CA SER A 510 9.84 -26.18 -6.85
C SER A 510 9.50 -25.13 -7.91
N ALA A 511 8.23 -24.72 -7.93
CA ALA A 511 7.73 -23.52 -8.59
C ALA A 511 7.23 -22.53 -7.54
N LEU A 512 7.51 -21.24 -7.72
CA LEU A 512 7.16 -20.18 -6.78
C LEU A 512 6.05 -19.32 -7.35
N ILE A 513 4.97 -19.11 -6.60
CA ILE A 513 3.93 -18.13 -6.87
C ILE A 513 4.27 -16.88 -6.06
N ARG A 514 4.67 -15.84 -6.77
CA ARG A 514 5.12 -14.55 -6.23
C ARG A 514 3.93 -13.61 -5.99
N GLU A 515 2.89 -13.75 -6.80
CA GLU A 515 1.68 -12.96 -6.70
C GLU A 515 0.50 -13.68 -7.33
N LEU A 516 -0.65 -13.63 -6.66
CA LEU A 516 -1.96 -13.83 -7.26
C LEU A 516 -2.76 -12.56 -7.01
N HIS A 517 -3.23 -11.91 -8.07
CA HIS A 517 -4.06 -10.72 -7.97
C HIS A 517 -5.31 -10.90 -8.83
N VAL A 518 -6.49 -10.62 -8.25
CA VAL A 518 -7.76 -10.61 -8.97
C VAL A 518 -8.42 -9.28 -8.68
N TYR A 519 -8.77 -8.55 -9.73
CA TYR A 519 -9.45 -7.27 -9.60
C TYR A 519 -10.92 -7.51 -9.22
N GLY A 520 -11.44 -6.66 -8.32
CA GLY A 520 -12.84 -6.73 -7.90
C GLY A 520 -13.78 -6.30 -9.03
N PRO A 521 -15.10 -6.57 -8.89
CA PRO A 521 -16.06 -6.06 -9.84
C PRO A 521 -15.98 -4.52 -9.90
N ALA A 522 -15.93 -3.97 -11.12
CA ALA A 522 -16.06 -2.54 -11.33
C ALA A 522 -17.49 -2.12 -10.91
N VAL A 523 -17.64 -1.59 -9.70
CA VAL A 523 -18.96 -1.17 -9.20
C VAL A 523 -19.32 0.15 -9.88
N GLY A 524 -20.07 0.08 -10.97
CA GLY A 524 -20.85 1.21 -11.44
C GLY A 524 -21.88 1.59 -10.38
N VAL A 525 -22.04 2.89 -10.11
CA VAL A 525 -23.09 3.41 -9.23
C VAL A 525 -24.44 2.90 -9.74
N GLY A 526 -25.13 2.04 -8.98
CA GLY A 526 -26.55 1.71 -9.18
C GLY A 526 -26.92 0.39 -9.86
N LYS A 527 -26.06 -0.65 -9.98
CA LYS A 527 -26.49 -1.97 -10.50
C LYS A 527 -26.32 -3.13 -9.51
N GLN A 528 -27.31 -4.04 -9.56
CA GLN A 528 -27.60 -5.16 -8.64
C GLN A 528 -26.54 -6.27 -8.59
N GLU A 529 -26.64 -7.10 -7.55
CA GLU A 529 -25.75 -8.21 -7.15
C GLU A 529 -25.45 -9.30 -8.19
N ARG A 530 -26.12 -9.35 -9.35
CA ARG A 530 -25.89 -10.37 -10.38
C ARG A 530 -24.50 -10.28 -11.01
N ASP A 531 -23.91 -9.09 -11.12
CA ASP A 531 -22.59 -8.88 -11.74
C ASP A 531 -21.41 -9.32 -10.84
N LYS A 532 -21.64 -9.54 -9.53
CA LYS A 532 -20.63 -10.11 -8.61
C LYS A 532 -20.28 -11.57 -8.95
N VAL A 533 -21.12 -12.28 -9.73
CA VAL A 533 -21.02 -13.73 -9.94
C VAL A 533 -20.00 -14.11 -11.00
N GLN A 534 -19.78 -13.30 -12.05
CA GLN A 534 -18.86 -13.65 -13.16
C GLN A 534 -17.37 -13.61 -12.79
N HIS A 535 -16.95 -12.77 -11.82
CA HIS A 535 -15.56 -12.75 -11.34
C HIS A 535 -15.22 -13.88 -10.34
N LYS A 536 -16.22 -14.66 -9.89
CA LYS A 536 -15.99 -15.79 -8.98
C LYS A 536 -15.32 -16.93 -9.74
N GLY A 537 -14.03 -17.13 -9.49
CA GLY A 537 -13.29 -18.30 -9.98
C GLY A 537 -12.02 -17.97 -10.76
N ILE A 538 -11.81 -16.71 -11.18
CA ILE A 538 -10.61 -16.29 -11.93
C ILE A 538 -9.34 -16.67 -11.18
N GLY A 539 -9.27 -16.41 -9.88
CA GLY A 539 -8.11 -16.80 -9.08
C GLY A 539 -7.84 -18.31 -9.07
N LYS A 540 -8.89 -19.15 -9.01
CA LYS A 540 -8.74 -20.60 -9.10
C LYS A 540 -8.28 -21.04 -10.49
N LEU A 541 -8.83 -20.43 -11.54
CA LEU A 541 -8.47 -20.70 -12.93
C LEU A 541 -6.99 -20.38 -13.19
N LEU A 542 -6.53 -19.21 -12.75
CA LEU A 542 -5.13 -18.79 -12.88
C LEU A 542 -4.18 -19.70 -12.10
N MET A 543 -4.51 -20.04 -10.85
CA MET A 543 -3.71 -20.97 -10.05
C MET A 543 -3.66 -22.36 -10.70
N LYS A 544 -4.80 -22.89 -11.19
CA LYS A 544 -4.82 -24.17 -11.91
C LYS A 544 -3.91 -24.13 -13.14
N LYS A 545 -3.98 -23.06 -13.94
CA LYS A 545 -3.10 -22.88 -15.10
C LYS A 545 -1.62 -22.86 -14.71
N ALA A 546 -1.27 -22.18 -13.61
CA ALA A 546 0.09 -22.17 -13.09
C ALA A 546 0.55 -23.56 -12.65
N GLU A 547 -0.29 -24.30 -11.90
CA GLU A 547 -0.03 -25.68 -11.50
C GLU A 547 0.19 -26.60 -12.72
N ASP A 548 -0.63 -26.46 -13.77
CA ASP A 548 -0.50 -27.25 -15.00
C ASP A 548 0.80 -26.95 -15.77
N ILE A 549 1.22 -25.68 -15.84
CA ILE A 549 2.51 -25.31 -16.44
C ILE A 549 3.66 -25.90 -15.63
N ALA A 550 3.60 -25.79 -14.30
CA ALA A 550 4.61 -26.31 -13.41
C ALA A 550 4.76 -27.84 -13.55
N ARG A 551 3.64 -28.60 -13.57
CA ARG A 551 3.64 -30.06 -13.82
C ARG A 551 4.29 -30.43 -15.15
N LYS A 552 3.89 -29.74 -16.23
CA LYS A 552 4.44 -29.98 -17.58
C LYS A 552 5.94 -29.71 -17.67
N ARG A 553 6.46 -28.82 -16.81
CA ARG A 553 7.89 -28.50 -16.69
C ARG A 553 8.60 -29.33 -15.60
N GLY A 554 8.00 -30.43 -15.16
CA GLY A 554 8.60 -31.39 -14.22
C GLY A 554 8.70 -30.91 -12.77
N LYS A 555 8.00 -29.83 -12.41
CA LYS A 555 7.95 -29.36 -11.02
C LYS A 555 6.97 -30.22 -10.22
N LYS A 556 7.38 -30.56 -8.99
CA LYS A 556 6.66 -31.47 -8.07
C LYS A 556 6.03 -30.74 -6.89
N LYS A 557 6.40 -29.48 -6.68
CA LYS A 557 5.96 -28.68 -5.54
C LYS A 557 5.72 -27.24 -5.99
N MET A 558 4.64 -26.64 -5.51
CA MET A 558 4.36 -25.22 -5.67
C MET A 558 4.35 -24.53 -4.31
N LEU A 559 5.09 -23.43 -4.20
CA LEU A 559 5.17 -22.58 -3.01
C LEU A 559 4.54 -21.24 -3.32
N VAL A 560 3.82 -20.65 -2.37
CA VAL A 560 3.21 -19.32 -2.51
C VAL A 560 3.69 -18.43 -1.38
N ILE A 561 4.23 -17.26 -1.73
CA ILE A 561 4.45 -16.18 -0.75
C ILE A 561 3.12 -15.48 -0.46
N SER A 562 2.43 -15.97 0.56
CA SER A 562 1.10 -15.46 0.93
C SER A 562 1.22 -14.43 2.04
N GLY A 563 0.54 -13.30 1.89
CA GLY A 563 0.26 -12.41 3.02
C GLY A 563 -0.48 -13.18 4.11
N VAL A 564 -0.16 -12.87 5.36
CA VAL A 564 -0.65 -13.61 6.54
C VAL A 564 -2.17 -13.75 6.53
N GLY A 565 -2.89 -12.63 6.37
CA GLY A 565 -4.36 -12.60 6.40
C GLY A 565 -5.05 -13.38 5.28
N VAL A 566 -4.32 -13.80 4.23
CA VAL A 566 -4.85 -14.58 3.09
C VAL A 566 -4.33 -16.01 3.00
N ARG A 567 -3.50 -16.47 3.95
CA ARG A 567 -3.06 -17.88 4.00
C ARG A 567 -4.23 -18.86 4.03
N GLY A 568 -5.29 -18.52 4.77
CA GLY A 568 -6.53 -19.30 4.84
C GLY A 568 -7.21 -19.54 3.48
N TYR A 569 -7.09 -18.61 2.53
CA TYR A 569 -7.63 -18.81 1.17
C TYR A 569 -6.95 -19.99 0.46
N TYR A 570 -5.61 -20.02 0.47
CA TYR A 570 -4.86 -21.11 -0.15
C TYR A 570 -5.10 -22.45 0.56
N LYS A 571 -5.08 -22.43 1.90
CA LYS A 571 -5.29 -23.63 2.72
C LYS A 571 -6.67 -24.24 2.51
N GLN A 572 -7.72 -23.43 2.68
CA GLN A 572 -9.10 -23.92 2.71
C GLN A 572 -9.74 -24.06 1.33
N LYS A 573 -9.29 -23.30 0.32
CA LYS A 573 -9.96 -23.26 -1.00
C LYS A 573 -9.16 -23.91 -2.13
N LEU A 574 -7.84 -24.08 -1.97
CA LEU A 574 -6.95 -24.59 -3.02
C LEU A 574 -6.14 -25.83 -2.60
N GLY A 575 -6.24 -26.26 -1.35
CA GLY A 575 -5.58 -27.46 -0.83
C GLY A 575 -4.09 -27.29 -0.54
N TYR A 576 -3.64 -26.06 -0.25
CA TYR A 576 -2.27 -25.80 0.18
C TYR A 576 -2.14 -26.06 1.69
N VAL A 577 -0.92 -26.23 2.18
CA VAL A 577 -0.60 -26.38 3.61
C VAL A 577 0.44 -25.36 4.04
N GLN A 578 0.55 -25.09 5.34
CA GLN A 578 1.61 -24.22 5.86
C GLN A 578 2.98 -24.89 5.65
N ASP A 579 3.95 -24.15 5.12
CA ASP A 579 5.29 -24.67 4.82
C ASP A 579 6.33 -23.57 5.05
N GLY A 580 6.86 -23.49 6.28
CA GLY A 580 7.73 -22.40 6.71
C GLY A 580 7.04 -21.04 6.54
N PRO A 581 7.69 -20.02 5.93
CA PRO A 581 7.07 -18.71 5.67
C PRO A 581 6.07 -18.74 4.49
N TYR A 582 6.02 -19.83 3.73
CA TYR A 582 5.16 -20.01 2.56
C TYR A 582 3.90 -20.83 2.90
N VAL A 583 3.02 -20.94 1.92
CA VAL A 583 2.08 -22.07 1.83
C VAL A 583 2.42 -22.89 0.60
N SER A 584 2.39 -24.22 0.70
CA SER A 584 2.83 -25.10 -0.38
C SER A 584 1.83 -26.19 -0.72
N LYS A 585 1.98 -26.78 -1.91
CA LYS A 585 1.18 -27.88 -2.41
C LYS A 585 2.03 -28.81 -3.27
N ALA A 586 1.90 -30.11 -3.08
CA ALA A 586 2.46 -31.11 -3.99
C ALA A 586 1.66 -31.11 -5.30
N LEU A 587 2.35 -31.11 -6.43
CA LEU A 587 1.74 -30.97 -7.76
C LEU A 587 1.36 -32.30 -8.38
#